data_AF-W0LJL0-F1
#
_entry.id   AF-W0LJL0-F1
#
_cell.length_a   1.000
_cell.length_b   1.000
_cell.length_c   1.000
_cell.angle_alpha   90.00
_cell.angle_beta   90.00
_cell.angle_gamma   90.00
#
_symmetry.space_group_name_H-M   'P 1'
#
loop_
_entity.id
_entity.type
_entity.pdbx_description
1 polymer ?
#
loop_
_entity_poly.entity_id
_entity_poly.type
_entity_poly.pdbx_seq_one_letter_code
_entity_poly.pdbx_strand_id
1 'polypeptide(L)'
;MLLRYVLTKHEGYQDPHFPYLHYNQYGKPAVMGMMGGFNISHAGVWAVCAYNPLGDIGVDIEKRVPIDIHDYKEVLTTDEFSALMQNNNNVDFFRLWSLKEAIIKADGRGFYLSPITFNLPYPLVNGVGIKVAGKCWHLYSQEIEEEYVLAAASASYKTTVFFLPSDVL
;
A
#
# COMPACT_ATOMS: atom_id res chain seq x y z
N MET A 1 -10.00 -1.09 -14.82
CA MET A 1 -10.20 -2.49 -15.25
C MET A 1 -9.86 -3.46 -14.12
N LEU A 2 -8.72 -3.31 -13.42
CA LEU A 2 -8.39 -4.13 -12.23
C LEU A 2 -9.47 -4.18 -11.15
N LEU A 3 -10.06 -3.05 -10.75
CA LEU A 3 -11.15 -3.06 -9.77
C LEU A 3 -12.37 -3.84 -10.26
N ARG A 4 -12.74 -3.70 -11.53
CA ARG A 4 -13.86 -4.48 -12.12
C ARG A 4 -13.56 -5.97 -12.07
N TYR A 5 -12.33 -6.37 -12.42
CA TYR A 5 -11.88 -7.75 -12.28
C TYR A 5 -12.04 -8.27 -10.86
N VAL A 6 -11.58 -7.52 -9.85
CA VAL A 6 -11.73 -7.87 -8.43
C VAL A 6 -13.20 -8.02 -8.05
N LEU A 7 -14.04 -7.04 -8.40
CA LEU A 7 -15.46 -7.04 -8.09
C LEU A 7 -16.19 -8.22 -8.73
N THR A 8 -15.83 -8.59 -9.96
CA THR A 8 -16.40 -9.75 -10.64
C THR A 8 -15.95 -11.07 -10.05
N LYS A 9 -14.66 -11.21 -9.75
CA LYS A 9 -14.09 -12.47 -9.26
C LYS A 9 -14.41 -12.74 -7.80
N HIS A 10 -14.53 -11.71 -6.98
CA HIS A 10 -14.58 -11.87 -5.52
C HIS A 10 -15.85 -11.35 -4.85
N GLU A 11 -16.58 -10.44 -5.49
CA GLU A 11 -17.79 -9.81 -4.93
C GLU A 11 -19.05 -10.14 -5.75
N GLY A 12 -18.91 -10.89 -6.85
CA GLY A 12 -20.02 -11.38 -7.68
C GLY A 12 -20.64 -10.35 -8.63
N TYR A 13 -20.11 -9.13 -8.72
CA TYR A 13 -20.61 -8.10 -9.64
C TYR A 13 -20.39 -8.48 -11.10
N GLN A 14 -21.37 -8.20 -11.96
CA GLN A 14 -21.30 -8.52 -13.39
C GLN A 14 -21.62 -7.29 -14.22
N ASP A 15 -21.08 -7.23 -15.44
CA ASP A 15 -21.48 -6.22 -16.41
C ASP A 15 -22.99 -6.30 -16.73
N PRO A 16 -23.65 -5.15 -17.01
CA PRO A 16 -23.13 -3.78 -16.93
C PRO A 16 -23.24 -3.17 -15.51
N HIS A 17 -23.62 -3.94 -14.50
CA HIS A 17 -24.05 -3.47 -13.19
C HIS A 17 -22.91 -3.43 -12.17
N PHE A 18 -21.99 -2.48 -12.35
CA PHE A 18 -20.99 -2.17 -11.32
C PHE A 18 -21.53 -1.11 -10.34
N PRO A 19 -21.16 -1.22 -9.05
CA PRO A 19 -21.59 -0.28 -8.02
C PRO A 19 -20.87 1.06 -8.18
N TYR A 20 -21.52 2.14 -7.76
CA TYR A 20 -20.88 3.45 -7.66
C TYR A 20 -19.85 3.47 -6.54
N LEU A 21 -18.75 4.19 -6.79
CA LEU A 21 -17.78 4.51 -5.75
C LEU A 21 -18.32 5.65 -4.89
N HIS A 22 -18.08 5.54 -3.60
CA HIS A 22 -18.20 6.65 -2.67
C HIS A 22 -16.85 6.91 -2.02
N TYR A 23 -16.69 8.11 -1.48
CA TYR A 23 -15.42 8.58 -0.94
C TYR A 23 -15.64 9.00 0.50
N ASN A 24 -14.71 8.63 1.38
CA ASN A 24 -14.72 9.19 2.74
C ASN A 24 -14.32 10.69 2.69
N GLN A 25 -14.37 11.37 3.84
CA GLN A 25 -14.01 12.80 3.95
C GLN A 25 -12.56 13.13 3.53
N TYR A 26 -11.70 12.12 3.38
CA TYR A 26 -10.29 12.25 2.99
C TYR A 26 -10.02 11.76 1.56
N GLY A 27 -11.05 11.37 0.80
CA GLY A 27 -10.94 10.93 -0.59
C GLY A 27 -10.56 9.46 -0.79
N LYS A 28 -10.55 8.61 0.24
CA LYS A 28 -10.39 7.15 0.04
C LYS A 28 -11.66 6.57 -0.58
N PRO A 29 -11.58 5.91 -1.75
CA PRO A 29 -12.74 5.30 -2.39
C PRO A 29 -13.17 4.01 -1.68
N ALA A 30 -14.46 3.73 -1.74
CA ALA A 30 -15.09 2.51 -1.27
C ALA A 30 -16.28 2.15 -2.17
N VAL A 31 -16.64 0.86 -2.17
CA VAL A 31 -17.77 0.34 -2.93
C VAL A 31 -18.93 0.10 -1.97
N MET A 32 -20.11 0.59 -2.32
CA MET A 32 -21.30 0.39 -1.49
C MET A 32 -21.65 -1.10 -1.41
N GLY A 33 -21.90 -1.59 -0.20
CA GLY A 33 -22.30 -2.99 0.04
C GLY A 33 -21.15 -3.98 0.18
N MET A 34 -19.90 -3.59 -0.11
CA MET A 34 -18.73 -4.41 0.22
C MET A 34 -18.45 -4.37 1.72
N MET A 35 -18.27 -5.54 2.35
CA MET A 35 -17.82 -5.64 3.73
C MET A 35 -16.34 -5.26 3.88
N GLY A 36 -15.56 -5.59 2.86
CA GLY A 36 -14.13 -5.39 2.80
C GLY A 36 -13.71 -4.06 2.18
N GLY A 37 -12.41 -3.95 1.93
CA GLY A 37 -11.80 -2.79 1.29
C GLY A 37 -11.04 -3.15 0.02
N PHE A 38 -10.85 -2.15 -0.82
CA PHE A 38 -9.88 -2.20 -1.91
C PHE A 38 -8.99 -0.96 -1.86
N ASN A 39 -7.84 -1.05 -2.51
CA ASN A 39 -6.97 0.09 -2.73
C ASN A 39 -6.21 -0.07 -4.04
N ILE A 40 -5.85 1.03 -4.68
CA ILE A 40 -5.18 1.05 -5.99
C ILE A 40 -3.95 1.93 -5.88
N SER A 41 -2.85 1.50 -6.49
CA SER A 41 -1.67 2.32 -6.73
C SER A 41 -1.11 2.03 -8.13
N HIS A 42 -0.29 2.92 -8.66
CA HIS A 42 0.38 2.73 -9.95
C HIS A 42 1.71 3.47 -9.96
N ALA A 43 2.71 2.90 -10.64
CA ALA A 43 4.00 3.54 -10.89
C ALA A 43 4.60 2.99 -12.18
N GLY A 44 5.11 3.90 -13.02
CA GLY A 44 5.64 3.54 -14.34
C GLY A 44 4.62 2.75 -15.16
N VAL A 45 4.96 1.51 -15.51
CA VAL A 45 4.13 0.60 -16.31
C VAL A 45 3.20 -0.29 -15.47
N TRP A 46 3.32 -0.24 -14.14
CA TRP A 46 2.56 -1.09 -13.24
C TRP A 46 1.36 -0.37 -12.65
N ALA A 47 0.23 -1.08 -12.61
CA ALA A 47 -0.93 -0.73 -11.80
C ALA A 47 -1.29 -1.92 -10.92
N VAL A 48 -1.65 -1.65 -9.67
CA VAL A 48 -1.95 -2.66 -8.66
C VAL A 48 -3.30 -2.35 -8.04
N CYS A 49 -4.12 -3.37 -7.86
CA CYS A 49 -5.35 -3.29 -7.09
C CYS A 49 -5.30 -4.34 -5.99
N ALA A 50 -5.30 -3.90 -4.74
CA ALA A 50 -5.39 -4.77 -3.58
C ALA A 50 -6.84 -4.86 -3.11
N TYR A 51 -7.19 -6.02 -2.56
CA TYR A 51 -8.52 -6.33 -2.07
C TYR A 51 -8.42 -7.16 -0.79
N ASN A 52 -9.26 -6.83 0.19
CA ASN A 52 -9.42 -7.58 1.41
C ASN A 52 -10.91 -7.76 1.69
N PRO A 53 -11.44 -9.00 1.78
CA PRO A 53 -12.87 -9.25 1.92
C PRO A 53 -13.47 -8.78 3.25
N LEU A 54 -12.66 -8.63 4.31
CA LEU A 54 -13.15 -8.44 5.68
C LEU A 54 -12.52 -7.25 6.41
N GLY A 55 -11.74 -6.41 5.74
CA GLY A 55 -11.14 -5.27 6.40
C GLY A 55 -10.44 -4.30 5.47
N ASP A 56 -9.90 -3.26 6.10
CA ASP A 56 -9.11 -2.25 5.41
C ASP A 56 -7.85 -2.86 4.78
N ILE A 57 -7.52 -2.34 3.60
CA ILE A 57 -6.27 -2.62 2.90
C ILE A 57 -5.77 -1.33 2.25
N GLY A 58 -4.45 -1.21 2.17
CA GLY A 58 -3.75 -0.22 1.39
C GLY A 58 -2.64 -0.89 0.61
N VAL A 59 -2.37 -0.37 -0.58
CA VAL A 59 -1.31 -0.85 -1.46
C VAL A 59 -0.58 0.33 -2.02
N ASP A 60 0.72 0.15 -2.17
CA ASP A 60 1.55 1.10 -2.86
C ASP A 60 2.56 0.41 -3.76
N ILE A 61 2.92 1.07 -4.86
CA ILE A 61 3.98 0.61 -5.74
C ILE A 61 4.80 1.81 -6.16
N GLU A 62 6.12 1.72 -6.00
CA GLU A 62 7.04 2.81 -6.34
C GLU A 62 8.09 2.33 -7.32
N LYS A 63 8.46 3.21 -8.26
CA LYS A 63 9.61 2.98 -9.15
C LYS A 63 10.88 3.51 -8.48
N ARG A 64 11.91 2.69 -8.41
CA ARG A 64 13.25 3.12 -8.01
C ARG A 64 13.80 4.12 -9.02
N VAL A 65 14.10 5.29 -8.51
CA VAL A 65 14.77 6.36 -9.25
C VAL A 65 15.87 6.96 -8.36
N PRO A 66 16.89 7.63 -8.94
CA PRO A 66 17.84 8.39 -8.15
C PRO A 66 17.11 9.46 -7.33
N ILE A 67 17.41 9.54 -6.04
CA ILE A 67 16.83 10.51 -5.10
C ILE A 67 17.90 11.05 -4.14
N ASP A 68 17.63 12.22 -3.55
CA ASP A 68 18.31 12.67 -2.35
C ASP A 68 17.40 12.43 -1.13
N ILE A 69 17.89 11.65 -0.15
CA ILE A 69 17.13 11.34 1.07
C ILE A 69 16.79 12.61 1.87
N HIS A 70 17.57 13.69 1.73
CA HIS A 70 17.29 14.96 2.40
C HIS A 70 15.94 15.57 1.98
N ASP A 71 15.51 15.34 0.74
CA ASP A 71 14.23 15.84 0.23
C ASP A 71 13.01 15.17 0.91
N TYR A 72 13.23 14.02 1.56
CA TYR A 72 12.18 13.23 2.21
C TYR A 72 12.17 13.36 3.73
N LYS A 73 12.91 14.30 4.30
CA LYS A 73 13.01 14.49 5.75
C LYS A 73 11.66 14.76 6.42
N GLU A 74 10.71 15.38 5.73
CA GLU A 74 9.38 15.69 6.27
C GLU A 74 8.44 14.47 6.35
N VAL A 75 8.81 13.37 5.70
CA VAL A 75 8.03 12.12 5.69
C VAL A 75 8.73 10.95 6.38
N LEU A 76 9.92 11.20 6.93
CA LEU A 76 10.73 10.23 7.65
C LEU A 76 10.80 10.63 9.12
N THR A 77 10.73 9.66 10.02
CA THR A 77 11.07 9.94 11.42
C THR A 77 12.58 10.18 11.56
N THR A 78 13.00 10.73 12.70
CA THR A 78 14.43 10.89 13.02
C THR A 78 15.18 9.56 12.96
N ASP A 79 14.57 8.47 13.43
CA ASP A 79 15.19 7.14 13.46
C ASP A 79 15.34 6.56 12.05
N GLU A 80 14.28 6.66 11.23
CA GLU A 80 14.27 6.20 9.84
C GLU A 80 15.25 7.00 8.98
N PHE A 81 15.25 8.33 9.11
CA PHE A 81 16.19 9.21 8.43
C PHE A 81 17.63 8.86 8.82
N SER A 82 17.90 8.68 10.12
CA SER A 82 19.23 8.29 10.59
C SER A 82 19.66 6.93 10.05
N ALA A 83 18.74 5.96 10.00
CA ALA A 83 19.03 4.62 9.49
C ALA A 83 19.32 4.62 7.97
N LEU A 84 18.61 5.44 7.19
CA LEU A 84 18.87 5.65 5.76
C LEU A 84 20.22 6.35 5.52
N MET A 85 20.56 7.33 6.35
CA MET A 85 21.81 8.09 6.22
C MET A 85 23.06 7.32 6.65
N GLN A 86 22.92 6.28 7.48
CA GLN A 86 24.06 5.50 8.00
C GLN A 86 24.78 4.65 6.94
N ASN A 87 24.42 4.74 5.65
CA ASN A 87 25.14 4.18 4.49
C ASN A 87 25.57 2.69 4.59
N ASN A 88 24.98 1.93 5.51
CA ASN A 88 25.29 0.51 5.70
C ASN A 88 24.47 -0.40 4.76
N ASN A 89 23.98 0.11 3.62
CA ASN A 89 23.22 -0.60 2.57
C ASN A 89 21.97 -1.38 3.03
N ASN A 90 21.50 -1.13 4.24
CA ASN A 90 20.57 -2.03 4.90
C ASN A 90 19.11 -1.55 4.78
N VAL A 91 18.88 -0.24 4.71
CA VAL A 91 17.53 0.32 4.57
C VAL A 91 17.32 0.79 3.14
N ASP A 92 16.38 0.13 2.46
CA ASP A 92 15.89 0.59 1.18
C ASP A 92 14.79 1.65 1.38
N PHE A 93 15.06 2.87 0.90
CA PHE A 93 14.12 4.00 0.96
C PHE A 93 12.78 3.67 0.33
N PHE A 94 12.75 3.11 -0.89
CA PHE A 94 11.48 2.91 -1.61
C PHE A 94 10.64 1.86 -0.89
N ARG A 95 11.26 0.82 -0.34
CA ARG A 95 10.53 -0.16 0.49
C ARG A 95 10.00 0.43 1.78
N LEU A 96 10.78 1.26 2.47
CA LEU A 96 10.31 1.97 3.66
C LEU A 96 9.13 2.88 3.30
N TRP A 97 9.30 3.70 2.26
CA TRP A 97 8.33 4.68 1.81
C TRP A 97 7.02 4.03 1.37
N SER A 98 7.08 3.02 0.49
CA SER A 98 5.89 2.31 0.02
C SER A 98 5.14 1.61 1.15
N LEU A 99 5.83 1.10 2.17
CA LEU A 99 5.16 0.55 3.36
C LEU A 99 4.45 1.62 4.18
N LYS A 100 5.05 2.80 4.36
CA LYS A 100 4.40 3.94 5.04
C LYS A 100 3.17 4.42 4.26
N GLU A 101 3.29 4.57 2.94
CA GLU A 101 2.18 4.89 2.04
C GLU A 101 1.07 3.85 2.11
N ALA A 102 1.41 2.55 2.08
CA ALA A 102 0.43 1.47 2.17
C ALA A 102 -0.37 1.54 3.48
N ILE A 103 0.27 1.84 4.62
CA ILE A 103 -0.41 2.03 5.92
C ILE A 103 -1.34 3.25 5.87
N ILE A 104 -0.87 4.37 5.33
CA ILE A 104 -1.65 5.60 5.21
C ILE A 104 -2.87 5.40 4.30
N LYS A 105 -2.70 4.70 3.18
CA LYS A 105 -3.78 4.30 2.27
C LYS A 105 -4.74 3.31 2.94
N ALA A 106 -4.24 2.38 3.75
CA ALA A 106 -5.07 1.43 4.50
C ALA A 106 -5.92 2.13 5.56
N ASP A 107 -5.32 3.05 6.32
CA ASP A 107 -6.00 3.88 7.31
C ASP A 107 -7.05 4.80 6.68
N GLY A 108 -6.73 5.37 5.52
CA GLY A 108 -7.67 6.12 4.68
C GLY A 108 -7.86 7.58 5.06
N ARG A 109 -7.05 8.13 5.96
CA ARG A 109 -7.00 9.57 6.24
C ARG A 109 -6.01 10.33 5.36
N GLY A 110 -5.27 9.66 4.48
CA GLY A 110 -4.18 10.29 3.72
C GLY A 110 -3.14 10.92 4.65
N PHE A 111 -2.51 12.01 4.22
CA PHE A 111 -1.47 12.69 5.02
C PHE A 111 -1.95 13.34 6.33
N TYR A 112 -3.26 13.32 6.63
CA TYR A 112 -3.74 13.61 7.99
C TYR A 112 -3.23 12.57 9.02
N LEU A 113 -2.97 11.33 8.58
CA LEU A 113 -2.07 10.42 9.30
C LEU A 113 -0.64 10.72 8.86
N SER A 114 0.03 11.58 9.61
CA SER A 114 1.37 12.04 9.23
C SER A 114 2.39 10.89 9.29
N PRO A 115 3.20 10.67 8.24
CA PRO A 115 4.21 9.60 8.18
C PRO A 115 5.21 9.65 9.35
N ILE A 116 5.51 10.84 9.88
CA ILE A 116 6.50 11.01 10.96
C ILE A 116 5.97 10.61 12.36
N THR A 117 4.68 10.27 12.47
CA THR A 117 4.05 9.87 13.75
C THR A 117 4.22 8.39 14.08
N PHE A 118 4.77 7.60 13.17
CA PHE A 118 5.01 6.17 13.37
C PHE A 118 6.30 5.72 12.68
N ASN A 119 6.94 4.72 13.29
CA ASN A 119 8.15 4.07 12.82
C ASN A 119 7.83 2.68 12.27
N LEU A 120 8.51 2.29 11.20
CA LEU A 120 8.53 0.88 10.78
C LEU A 120 9.64 0.10 11.51
N PRO A 121 9.38 -1.16 11.92
CA PRO A 121 10.39 -1.98 12.57
C PRO A 121 11.47 -2.38 11.57
N TYR A 122 12.74 -2.22 11.97
CA TYR A 122 13.88 -2.65 11.19
C TYR A 122 14.52 -3.92 11.82
N PRO A 123 14.86 -4.97 11.04
CA PRO A 123 14.72 -5.07 9.58
C PRO A 123 13.25 -5.17 9.13
N LEU A 124 12.97 -4.70 7.90
CA LEU A 124 11.64 -4.78 7.29
C LEU A 124 11.33 -6.23 6.89
N VAL A 125 10.44 -6.89 7.63
CA VAL A 125 10.06 -8.30 7.42
C VAL A 125 8.57 -8.41 7.16
N ASN A 126 8.19 -9.26 6.19
CA ASN A 126 6.79 -9.51 5.86
C ASN A 126 6.06 -10.27 6.99
N GLY A 127 4.78 -9.98 7.16
CA GLY A 127 3.93 -10.57 8.21
C GLY A 127 4.10 -9.93 9.59
N VAL A 128 5.00 -8.96 9.75
CA VAL A 128 5.13 -8.19 10.99
C VAL A 128 3.89 -7.32 11.17
N GLY A 129 3.25 -7.45 12.34
CA GLY A 129 2.13 -6.62 12.76
C GLY A 129 2.63 -5.36 13.49
N ILE A 130 2.18 -4.19 13.06
CA ILE A 130 2.52 -2.91 13.68
C ILE A 130 1.27 -2.15 14.11
N LYS A 131 1.37 -1.41 15.22
CA LYS A 131 0.25 -0.59 15.71
C LYS A 131 0.44 0.86 15.26
N VAL A 132 -0.48 1.36 14.44
CA VAL A 132 -0.50 2.75 13.98
C VAL A 132 -1.90 3.30 14.17
N ALA A 133 -1.98 4.45 14.86
CA ALA A 133 -3.24 5.15 15.14
C ALA A 133 -4.38 4.25 15.67
N GLY A 134 -4.05 3.33 16.59
CA GLY A 134 -5.02 2.43 17.22
C GLY A 134 -5.41 1.20 16.41
N LYS A 135 -4.91 1.03 15.18
CA LYS A 135 -5.13 -0.15 14.33
C LYS A 135 -3.85 -1.00 14.25
N CYS A 136 -4.01 -2.31 14.05
CA CYS A 136 -2.91 -3.24 13.77
C CYS A 136 -2.84 -3.52 12.27
N TRP A 137 -1.67 -3.30 11.67
CA TRP A 137 -1.42 -3.52 10.24
C TRP A 137 -0.35 -4.60 10.07
N HIS A 138 -0.67 -5.62 9.28
CA HIS A 138 0.32 -6.59 8.81
C HIS A 138 0.92 -6.09 7.51
N LEU A 139 2.24 -6.07 7.47
CA LEU A 139 3.00 -5.52 6.36
C LEU A 139 3.41 -6.61 5.39
N TYR A 140 3.36 -6.28 4.10
CA TYR A 140 3.89 -7.09 3.02
C TYR A 140 4.65 -6.19 2.06
N SER A 141 5.77 -6.67 1.55
CA SER A 141 6.56 -5.99 0.53
C SER A 141 7.26 -7.00 -0.38
N GLN A 142 7.41 -6.66 -1.65
CA GLN A 142 8.05 -7.47 -2.68
C GLN A 142 8.70 -6.57 -3.73
N GLU A 143 9.87 -6.95 -4.22
CA GLU A 143 10.48 -6.32 -5.39
C GLU A 143 9.88 -6.88 -6.68
N ILE A 144 9.55 -6.00 -7.62
CA ILE A 144 9.07 -6.34 -8.95
C ILE A 144 10.11 -5.89 -9.96
N GLU A 145 10.69 -6.87 -10.67
CA GLU A 145 11.71 -6.64 -11.72
C GLU A 145 12.91 -5.81 -11.26
N GLU A 146 13.25 -5.82 -9.96
CA GLU A 146 14.30 -5.02 -9.28
C GLU A 146 14.10 -3.48 -9.36
N GLU A 147 13.32 -2.98 -10.31
CA GLU A 147 13.02 -1.57 -10.54
C GLU A 147 11.88 -1.03 -9.69
N TYR A 148 11.01 -1.89 -9.15
CA TYR A 148 9.85 -1.44 -8.40
C TYR A 148 9.75 -2.13 -7.04
N VAL A 149 9.16 -1.42 -6.09
CA VAL A 149 8.78 -1.99 -4.79
C VAL A 149 7.27 -1.94 -4.65
N LEU A 150 6.65 -3.11 -4.51
CA LEU A 150 5.28 -3.28 -4.11
C LEU A 150 5.21 -3.38 -2.58
N ALA A 151 4.28 -2.66 -1.97
CA ALA A 151 3.98 -2.74 -0.55
C ALA A 151 2.47 -2.84 -0.31
N ALA A 152 2.08 -3.57 0.73
CA ALA A 152 0.70 -3.64 1.20
C ALA A 152 0.65 -3.62 2.73
N ALA A 153 -0.43 -3.01 3.24
CA ALA A 153 -0.77 -3.01 4.66
C ALA A 153 -2.23 -3.46 4.81
N SER A 154 -2.46 -4.46 5.65
CA SER A 154 -3.79 -5.08 5.79
C SER A 154 -4.07 -5.46 7.24
N ALA A 155 -5.35 -5.49 7.60
CA ALA A 155 -5.79 -6.10 8.86
C ALA A 155 -5.51 -7.61 8.92
N SER A 156 -5.31 -8.28 7.78
CA SER A 156 -4.97 -9.71 7.67
C SER A 156 -3.48 -9.93 7.42
N TYR A 157 -2.90 -10.99 8.02
CA TYR A 157 -1.50 -11.37 7.81
C TYR A 157 -1.25 -12.11 6.48
N LYS A 158 -2.29 -12.66 5.84
CA LYS A 158 -2.16 -13.39 4.58
C LYS A 158 -2.22 -12.42 3.41
N THR A 159 -1.18 -12.42 2.58
CA THR A 159 -1.13 -11.68 1.32
C THR A 159 -0.81 -12.64 0.19
N THR A 160 -1.49 -12.50 -0.94
CA THR A 160 -1.19 -13.23 -2.18
C THR A 160 -1.19 -12.24 -3.33
N VAL A 161 -0.17 -12.31 -4.18
CA VAL A 161 0.02 -11.43 -5.33
C VAL A 161 -0.20 -12.24 -6.60
N PHE A 162 -0.97 -11.68 -7.54
CA PHE A 162 -1.21 -12.26 -8.85
C PHE A 162 -0.86 -11.23 -9.92
N PHE A 163 -0.17 -11.67 -10.98
CA PHE A 163 0.14 -10.83 -12.13
C PHE A 163 -0.87 -11.10 -13.23
N LEU A 164 -1.48 -10.04 -13.75
CA LEU A 164 -2.42 -10.12 -14.86
C LEU A 164 -1.77 -9.47 -16.08
N PRO A 165 -1.62 -10.21 -17.20
CA PRO A 165 -1.24 -9.63 -18.48
C PRO A 165 -2.22 -8.53 -18.91
N SER A 166 -1.74 -7.53 -19.63
CA SER A 166 -2.56 -6.38 -20.06
C SER A 166 -3.69 -6.78 -21.02
N ASP A 167 -3.56 -7.90 -21.73
CA ASP A 167 -4.55 -8.48 -22.64
C ASP A 167 -5.64 -9.31 -21.93
N VAL A 168 -5.47 -9.62 -20.63
CA VAL A 168 -6.46 -10.35 -19.82
C VAL A 168 -7.49 -9.43 -19.17
N LEU A 169 -7.17 -8.14 -19.04
CA LEU A 169 -7.99 -7.18 -18.33
C LEU A 169 -9.12 -6.63 -19.18
#